data_AF-A0A6B3GD21-F1
#
_entry.id   AF-A0A6B3GD21-F1
#
_cell.length_a   1.000
_cell.length_b   1.000
_cell.length_c   1.000
_cell.angle_alpha   90.00
_cell.angle_beta   90.00
_cell.angle_gamma   90.00
#
_symmetry.space_group_name_H-M   'P 1'
#
loop_
_entity.id
_entity.type
_entity.pdbx_description
1 polymer ?
#
loop_
_entity_poly.entity_id
_entity_poly.type
_entity_poly.pdbx_seq_one_letter_code
_entity_poly.pdbx_strand_id
1 'polypeptide(L)'
;EDSGVDLVFDAPTKDWAARRNAPTISVFLHGIREDAGRRRTGTAETHDEEGVITGWRTPPRWFELTYLVTAWTNRPQDEHRLLSEVLRTLVRTDTLPARLHTGSLAELGLTVELEAA
;
A
#
# COMPACT_ATOMS: atom_id res chain seq x y z
N GLU A 1 11.52 -16.20 -12.81
CA GLU A 1 11.91 -17.39 -12.04
C GLU A 1 11.14 -17.36 -10.74
N ASP A 2 10.47 -18.45 -10.40
CA ASP A 2 9.66 -18.55 -9.20
C ASP A 2 10.60 -18.71 -8.01
N SER A 3 10.71 -17.66 -7.17
CA SER A 3 11.66 -17.60 -6.06
C SER A 3 11.41 -18.64 -4.96
N GLY A 4 10.32 -19.43 -5.07
CA GLY A 4 9.90 -20.41 -4.07
C GLY A 4 9.41 -19.76 -2.77
N VAL A 5 9.08 -18.47 -2.83
CA VAL A 5 8.58 -17.66 -1.72
C VAL A 5 7.19 -17.16 -2.09
N ASP A 6 6.21 -17.50 -1.27
CA ASP A 6 4.83 -17.05 -1.48
C ASP A 6 4.63 -15.63 -0.97
N LEU A 7 3.88 -14.82 -1.71
CA LEU A 7 3.44 -13.48 -1.28
C LEU A 7 1.93 -13.46 -1.10
N VAL A 8 1.47 -13.02 0.07
CA VAL A 8 0.06 -13.06 0.46
C VAL A 8 -0.34 -11.85 1.27
N PHE A 9 -1.63 -11.54 1.29
CA PHE A 9 -2.16 -10.28 1.85
C PHE A 9 -3.14 -10.48 3.01
N ASP A 10 -3.34 -11.72 3.43
CA ASP A 10 -4.23 -12.06 4.55
C ASP A 10 -3.56 -11.80 5.90
N ALA A 11 -4.37 -11.63 6.95
CA ALA A 11 -3.85 -11.55 8.31
C ALA A 11 -3.16 -12.88 8.71
N PRO A 12 -1.93 -12.83 9.24
CA PRO A 12 -1.28 -14.04 9.72
C PRO A 12 -1.97 -14.51 11.02
N THR A 13 -2.77 -15.56 10.94
CA THR A 13 -3.38 -16.23 12.10
C THR A 13 -2.67 -17.54 12.42
N LYS A 14 -2.92 -18.13 13.61
CA LYS A 14 -2.34 -19.43 13.98
C LYS A 14 -2.71 -20.54 13.00
N ASP A 15 -3.98 -20.63 12.63
CA ASP A 15 -4.47 -21.63 11.67
C ASP A 15 -3.92 -21.38 10.25
N TRP A 16 -3.69 -20.12 9.90
CA TRP A 16 -3.05 -19.74 8.65
C TRP A 16 -1.59 -20.19 8.60
N ALA A 17 -0.83 -20.03 9.70
CA ALA A 17 0.57 -20.42 9.77
C ALA A 17 0.74 -21.95 9.70
N ALA A 18 -0.18 -22.70 10.33
CA ALA A 18 -0.15 -24.16 10.34
C ALA A 18 -0.34 -24.81 8.95
N ARG A 19 -0.86 -24.07 7.96
CA ARG A 19 -1.11 -24.57 6.60
C ARG A 19 0.06 -24.33 5.64
N ARG A 20 1.10 -23.62 6.07
CA ARG A 20 2.19 -23.16 5.19
C ARG A 20 3.36 -24.13 5.20
N ASN A 21 3.71 -24.62 4.02
CA ASN A 21 4.84 -25.55 3.83
C ASN A 21 6.03 -24.90 3.10
N ALA A 22 5.86 -23.66 2.61
CA ALA A 22 6.84 -22.91 1.86
C ALA A 22 7.14 -21.55 2.54
N PRO A 23 8.36 -21.01 2.37
CA PRO A 23 8.68 -19.65 2.82
C PRO A 23 7.62 -18.65 2.33
N THR A 24 7.12 -17.81 3.22
CA THR A 24 6.02 -16.89 2.90
C THR A 24 6.30 -15.50 3.45
N ILE A 25 6.01 -14.48 2.65
CA ILE A 25 5.90 -13.09 3.08
C ILE A 25 4.43 -12.71 3.12
N SER A 26 3.95 -12.26 4.28
CA SER A 26 2.59 -11.76 4.47
C SER A 26 2.61 -10.24 4.58
N VAL A 27 1.82 -9.56 3.75
CA VAL A 27 1.65 -8.11 3.72
C VAL A 27 0.21 -7.78 4.06
N PHE A 28 -0.08 -7.73 5.37
CA PHE A 28 -1.43 -7.57 5.87
C PHE A 28 -1.77 -6.10 6.12
N LEU A 29 -2.96 -5.66 5.69
CA LEU A 29 -3.48 -4.32 6.01
C LEU A 29 -3.88 -4.26 7.49
N HIS A 30 -2.99 -3.73 8.31
CA HIS A 30 -3.14 -3.64 9.77
C HIS A 30 -4.06 -2.51 10.20
N GLY A 31 -4.02 -1.38 9.48
CA GLY A 31 -4.76 -0.19 9.85
C GLY A 31 -5.18 0.64 8.65
N ILE A 32 -6.33 1.32 8.80
CA ILE A 32 -6.83 2.32 7.87
C ILE A 32 -7.22 3.53 8.71
N ARG A 33 -6.64 4.69 8.40
CA ARG A 33 -6.92 5.94 9.12
C ARG A 33 -7.17 7.07 8.14
N GLU A 34 -8.24 7.82 8.29
CA GLU A 34 -8.40 9.08 7.54
C GLU A 34 -7.39 10.11 8.07
N ASP A 35 -6.63 10.74 7.18
CA ASP A 35 -5.86 11.93 7.49
C ASP A 35 -6.78 13.15 7.43
N ALA A 36 -7.44 13.41 8.57
CA ALA A 36 -8.32 14.56 8.74
C ALA A 36 -7.58 15.91 8.66
N GLY A 37 -6.25 15.95 8.81
CA GLY A 37 -5.46 17.16 8.67
C GLY A 37 -5.32 17.60 7.21
N ARG A 38 -5.25 16.64 6.28
CA ARG A 38 -5.29 16.89 4.82
C ARG A 38 -6.71 17.07 4.27
N ARG A 39 -7.74 16.98 5.12
CA ARG A 39 -9.14 17.17 4.71
C ARG A 39 -9.38 18.61 4.29
N ARG A 40 -9.65 18.83 3.01
CA ARG A 40 -10.18 20.11 2.53
C ARG A 40 -11.68 20.14 2.74
N THR A 41 -12.16 21.22 3.34
CA THR A 41 -13.60 21.53 3.44
C THR A 41 -13.99 22.43 2.28
N GLY A 42 -15.15 22.18 1.68
CA GLY A 42 -15.66 22.93 0.53
C GLY A 42 -15.77 22.09 -0.73
N THR A 43 -16.19 22.72 -1.82
CA THR A 43 -16.39 22.08 -3.11
C THR A 43 -15.35 22.64 -4.07
N ALA A 44 -14.54 21.78 -4.68
CA ALA A 44 -13.54 22.21 -5.65
C ALA A 44 -14.21 22.38 -7.02
N GLU A 45 -14.10 23.58 -7.60
CA GLU A 45 -14.55 23.82 -8.96
C GLU A 45 -13.69 23.01 -9.94
N THR A 46 -14.33 22.28 -10.83
CA THR A 46 -13.68 21.61 -11.96
C THR A 46 -13.82 22.53 -13.16
N HIS A 47 -12.69 22.94 -13.75
CA HIS A 47 -12.66 23.78 -14.95
C HIS A 47 -12.31 22.92 -16.17
N ASP A 48 -12.85 23.25 -17.34
CA ASP A 48 -12.39 22.68 -18.61
C ASP A 48 -11.10 23.36 -19.12
N GLU A 49 -10.64 22.95 -20.29
CA GLU A 49 -9.45 23.50 -20.96
C GLU A 49 -9.61 24.99 -21.36
N GLU A 50 -10.84 25.51 -21.40
CA GLU A 50 -11.18 26.90 -21.69
C GLU A 50 -11.40 27.74 -20.42
N GLY A 51 -11.26 27.13 -19.23
CA GLY A 51 -11.41 27.78 -17.93
C GLY A 51 -12.86 27.92 -17.45
N VAL A 52 -13.82 27.22 -18.07
CA VAL A 52 -15.23 27.25 -17.67
C VAL A 52 -15.49 26.21 -16.58
N ILE A 53 -16.24 26.59 -15.55
CA ILE A 53 -16.66 25.67 -14.47
C ILE A 53 -17.61 24.61 -15.06
N THR A 54 -17.11 23.39 -15.23
CA THR A 54 -17.86 22.23 -15.73
C THR A 54 -18.43 21.36 -14.62
N GLY A 55 -18.04 21.59 -13.37
CA GLY A 55 -18.61 20.86 -12.25
C GLY A 55 -18.01 21.18 -10.90
N TRP A 56 -18.50 20.46 -9.91
CA TRP A 56 -18.17 20.60 -8.50
C TRP A 56 -17.70 19.24 -7.98
N ARG A 57 -16.41 19.09 -7.66
CA ARG A 57 -15.86 17.86 -7.08
C ARG A 57 -15.74 18.02 -5.57
N THR A 58 -16.21 17.01 -4.83
CA THR A 58 -15.82 16.88 -3.43
C THR A 58 -14.31 16.65 -3.37
N PRO A 59 -13.55 17.42 -2.57
CA PRO A 59 -12.12 17.22 -2.44
C PRO A 59 -11.82 15.79 -2.01
N PRO A 60 -10.72 15.19 -2.51
CA PRO A 60 -10.36 13.82 -2.18
C PRO A 60 -10.11 13.69 -0.67
N ARG A 61 -10.51 12.56 -0.11
CA ARG A 61 -10.15 12.18 1.25
C ARG A 61 -8.79 11.49 1.21
N TRP A 62 -7.95 11.84 2.18
CA TRP A 62 -6.65 11.22 2.36
C TRP A 62 -6.76 10.13 3.41
N PHE A 63 -6.25 8.95 3.09
CA PHE A 63 -6.20 7.82 4.00
C PHE A 63 -4.76 7.33 4.12
N GLU A 64 -4.34 7.07 5.35
CA GLU A 64 -3.13 6.35 5.68
C GLU A 64 -3.48 4.86 5.81
N LEU A 65 -2.77 4.03 5.04
CA LEU A 65 -2.92 2.58 5.05
C LEU A 65 -1.66 1.97 5.66
N THR A 66 -1.79 1.43 6.87
CA THR A 66 -0.67 0.80 7.57
C THR A 66 -0.64 -0.68 7.27
N TYR A 67 0.41 -1.15 6.58
CA TYR A 67 0.62 -2.56 6.30
C TYR A 67 1.65 -3.15 7.25
N LEU A 68 1.37 -4.33 7.80
CA LEU A 68 2.31 -5.12 8.58
C LEU A 68 2.91 -6.22 7.70
N VAL A 69 4.22 -6.17 7.51
CA VAL A 69 4.97 -7.18 6.77
C VAL A 69 5.55 -8.19 7.76
N THR A 70 5.28 -9.48 7.53
CA THR A 70 5.86 -10.59 8.32
C THR A 70 6.43 -11.66 7.39
N ALA A 71 7.51 -12.31 7.81
CA ALA A 71 8.10 -13.44 7.10
C ALA A 71 7.93 -14.72 7.92
N TRP A 72 7.60 -15.81 7.23
CA TRP A 72 7.30 -17.11 7.82
C TRP A 72 8.16 -18.17 7.15
N THR A 73 9.06 -18.78 7.92
CA THR A 73 9.90 -19.88 7.44
C THR A 73 10.14 -20.91 8.56
N ASN A 74 10.89 -21.97 8.28
CA ASN A 74 11.26 -22.96 9.30
C ASN A 74 12.42 -22.52 10.20
N ARG A 75 13.18 -21.47 9.81
CA ARG A 75 14.38 -21.03 10.52
C ARG A 75 14.33 -19.52 10.72
N PRO A 76 14.49 -19.01 11.95
CA PRO A 76 14.48 -17.56 12.21
C PRO A 76 15.49 -16.77 11.35
N GLN A 77 16.64 -17.36 11.03
CA GLN A 77 17.65 -16.71 10.18
C GLN A 77 17.14 -16.46 8.75
N ASP A 78 16.33 -17.37 8.22
CA ASP A 78 15.74 -17.24 6.89
C ASP A 78 14.61 -16.19 6.91
N GLU A 79 13.87 -16.06 8.01
CA GLU A 79 12.90 -14.96 8.20
C GLU A 79 13.59 -13.59 8.16
N HIS A 80 14.68 -13.43 8.92
CA HIS A 80 15.48 -12.20 8.89
C HIS A 80 16.04 -11.89 7.50
N ARG A 81 16.48 -12.92 6.77
CA ARG A 81 16.98 -12.75 5.40
C ARG A 81 15.88 -12.27 4.47
N LEU A 82 14.69 -12.87 4.53
CA LEU A 82 13.54 -12.43 3.72
C LEU A 82 13.13 -11.00 4.06
N LEU A 83 13.00 -10.67 5.35
CA LEU A 83 12.68 -9.30 5.77
C LEU A 83 13.74 -8.29 5.34
N SER A 84 15.02 -8.68 5.34
CA SER A 84 16.10 -7.81 4.85
C SER A 84 15.97 -7.49 3.36
N GLU A 85 15.60 -8.47 2.54
CA GLU A 85 15.36 -8.28 1.10
C GLU A 85 14.10 -7.43 0.83
N VAL A 86 13.03 -7.66 1.61
CA VAL A 86 11.82 -6.83 1.54
C VAL A 86 12.14 -5.39 1.92
N LEU A 87 12.81 -5.18 3.06
CA LEU A 87 13.18 -3.84 3.53
C LEU A 87 14.03 -3.12 2.49
N ARG A 88 15.05 -3.78 1.93
CA ARG A 88 15.87 -3.22 0.84
C ARG A 88 15.03 -2.73 -0.34
N THR A 89 13.94 -3.42 -0.66
CA THR A 89 13.04 -3.06 -1.75
C THR A 89 12.14 -1.87 -1.38
N LEU A 90 11.58 -1.88 -0.16
CA LEU A 90 10.68 -0.83 0.31
C LEU A 90 11.40 0.50 0.51
N VAL A 91 12.60 0.51 1.09
CA VAL A 91 13.38 1.76 1.32
C VAL A 91 13.87 2.44 0.04
N ARG A 92 13.76 1.78 -1.11
CA ARG A 92 14.10 2.38 -2.42
C ARG A 92 12.88 2.98 -3.12
N THR A 93 11.70 2.84 -2.54
CA THR A 93 10.43 3.19 -3.18
C THR A 93 9.64 4.13 -2.29
N ASP A 94 9.88 5.44 -2.45
CA ASP A 94 9.24 6.49 -1.63
C ASP A 94 7.85 6.90 -2.17
N THR A 95 7.53 6.50 -3.40
CA THR A 95 6.25 6.81 -4.05
C THR A 95 5.75 5.60 -4.82
N LEU A 96 4.43 5.37 -4.77
CA LEU A 96 3.81 4.33 -5.56
C LEU A 96 3.93 4.71 -7.04
N PRO A 97 4.50 3.84 -7.90
CA PRO A 97 4.61 4.15 -9.30
C PRO A 97 3.25 4.36 -9.95
N ALA A 98 3.12 5.38 -10.80
CA ALA A 98 1.85 5.73 -11.47
C ALA A 98 1.22 4.56 -12.25
N ARG A 99 2.02 3.63 -12.78
CA ARG A 99 1.54 2.42 -13.46
C ARG A 99 0.72 1.48 -12.56
N LEU A 100 0.85 1.60 -11.24
CA LEU A 100 0.12 0.84 -10.24
C LEU A 100 -1.11 1.59 -9.72
N HIS A 101 -1.29 2.85 -10.11
CA HIS A 101 -2.52 3.58 -9.79
C HIS A 101 -3.63 3.03 -10.66
N THR A 102 -4.75 2.65 -10.04
CA THR A 102 -5.92 2.09 -10.73
C THR A 102 -7.19 2.77 -10.26
N GLY A 103 -8.23 2.79 -11.10
CA GLY A 103 -9.53 3.39 -10.75
C GLY A 103 -9.39 4.85 -10.33
N SER A 104 -10.00 5.20 -9.19
CA SER A 104 -10.01 6.58 -8.68
C SER A 104 -8.60 7.12 -8.37
N LEU A 105 -7.62 6.29 -8.02
CA LEU A 105 -6.24 6.74 -7.81
C LEU A 105 -5.57 7.21 -9.11
N ALA A 106 -5.86 6.53 -10.22
CA ALA A 106 -5.37 6.94 -11.54
C ALA A 106 -6.05 8.23 -12.01
N GLU A 107 -7.37 8.34 -11.80
CA GLU A 107 -8.15 9.51 -12.17
C GLU A 107 -7.75 10.78 -11.40
N LEU A 108 -7.38 10.64 -10.13
CA LEU A 108 -6.96 11.77 -9.30
C LEU A 108 -5.59 12.32 -9.71
N GLY A 109 -4.71 11.49 -10.30
CA GLY A 109 -3.37 11.90 -10.72
C GLY A 109 -2.46 12.41 -9.59
N LEU A 110 -2.82 12.13 -8.33
CA LEU A 110 -2.08 12.55 -7.15
C LEU A 110 -0.97 11.56 -6.81
N THR A 111 0.12 12.06 -6.22
CA THR A 111 1.20 11.22 -5.69
C THR A 111 0.70 10.43 -4.48
N VAL A 112 0.95 9.12 -4.49
CA VAL A 112 0.74 8.25 -3.33
C VAL A 112 2.12 7.99 -2.70
N GLU A 113 2.32 8.54 -1.52
CA GLU A 113 3.57 8.38 -0.75
C GLU A 113 3.63 6.98 -0.14
N LEU A 114 4.84 6.41 -0.10
CA LEU A 114 5.14 5.14 0.57
C LEU A 114 6.21 5.41 1.63
N GLU A 115 5.96 4.95 2.85
CA GLU A 115 6.88 5.05 3.96
C GLU A 115 7.14 3.65 4.53
N ALA A 116 8.41 3.32 4.75
CA ALA A 116 8.83 2.11 5.45
C ALA A 116 9.41 2.50 6.81
N ALA A 117 8.67 2.18 7.88
CA ALA A 117 9.04 2.46 9.27
C ALA A 117 9.58 1.22 9.99
#